data_AF-A0A4U6TFW9-F1
#
_entry.id   AF-A0A4U6TFW9-F1
#
_cell.length_a   1.000
_cell.length_b   1.000
_cell.length_c   1.000
_cell.angle_alpha   90.00
_cell.angle_beta   90.00
_cell.angle_gamma   90.00
#
_symmetry.space_group_name_H-M   'P 1'
#
loop_
_entity.id
_entity.type
_entity.pdbx_description
1 polymer ?
#
loop_
_entity_poly.entity_id
_entity_poly.type
_entity_poly.pdbx_seq_one_letter_code
_entity_poly.pdbx_strand_id
1 'polypeptide(L)'
;MVRIDHDPKELHGLRGFIDRSLDLLTKAKIRHKLGVDIKHLKKKYQGTMYEEAGKLIGTEERSNELIGRLMEGDGPSKKQLKTVSIVGFGGLGKTTLAKVVYDKLKMQFDCAAFVTVSQNPNI
;
A
#
# COMPACT_ATOMS: atom_id res chain seq x y z
N MET A 1 -57.45 39.48 27.31
CA MET A 1 -56.85 38.13 27.19
C MET A 1 -56.06 38.13 25.89
N VAL A 2 -54.74 38.39 25.93
CA VAL A 2 -53.66 37.42 25.61
C VAL A 2 -53.86 36.82 24.20
N ARG A 3 -53.02 37.09 23.19
CA ARG A 3 -51.59 36.74 23.08
C ARG A 3 -50.85 37.71 22.16
N ILE A 4 -49.71 38.21 22.63
CA ILE A 4 -48.67 38.79 21.77
C ILE A 4 -47.95 37.58 21.18
N ASP A 5 -48.09 37.36 19.88
CA ASP A 5 -47.25 36.40 19.17
C ASP A 5 -45.82 36.92 19.20
N HIS A 6 -45.00 36.22 19.99
CA HIS A 6 -43.57 36.43 20.09
C HIS A 6 -42.91 35.49 19.06
N ASP A 7 -42.47 36.07 17.95
CA ASP A 7 -41.67 35.36 16.94
C ASP A 7 -40.28 35.04 17.53
N PRO A 8 -39.88 33.75 17.68
CA PRO A 8 -38.62 33.43 18.30
C PRO A 8 -37.48 33.56 17.27
N LYS A 9 -36.81 34.70 17.36
CA LYS A 9 -35.34 34.85 17.26
C LYS A 9 -34.67 34.33 15.99
N GLU A 10 -34.41 35.27 15.09
CA GLU A 10 -33.11 35.48 14.45
C GLU A 10 -31.93 34.96 15.30
N LEU A 11 -31.26 33.91 14.82
CA LEU A 11 -30.00 33.39 15.40
C LEU A 11 -29.09 32.89 14.27
N HIS A 12 -28.91 33.73 13.23
CA HIS A 12 -28.23 33.36 11.98
C HIS A 12 -26.70 33.52 11.96
N GLY A 13 -26.05 34.01 13.03
CA GLY A 13 -24.62 34.34 13.00
C GLY A 13 -23.65 33.18 13.27
N LEU A 14 -23.92 32.36 14.28
CA LEU A 14 -22.96 31.40 14.85
C LEU A 14 -23.36 29.93 14.69
N ARG A 15 -24.66 29.60 14.80
CA ARG A 15 -25.14 28.21 14.70
C ARG A 15 -24.87 27.60 13.33
N GLY A 16 -25.11 28.34 12.26
CA GLY A 16 -24.78 27.91 10.90
C GLY A 16 -23.26 27.81 10.63
N PHE A 17 -22.42 28.51 11.40
CA PHE A 17 -20.97 28.38 11.34
C PHE A 17 -20.51 27.10 12.05
N ILE A 18 -21.12 26.78 13.20
CA ILE A 18 -20.89 25.53 13.95
C ILE A 18 -21.36 24.33 13.12
N ASP A 19 -22.54 24.40 12.49
CA ASP A 19 -23.08 23.30 11.69
C ASP A 19 -22.21 22.98 10.46
N ARG A 20 -21.72 24.01 9.74
CA ARG A 20 -20.79 23.83 8.61
C ARG A 20 -19.42 23.30 9.05
N SER A 21 -18.92 23.78 10.18
CA SER A 21 -17.64 23.30 10.73
C SER A 21 -17.74 21.84 11.17
N LEU A 22 -18.87 21.44 11.77
CA LEU A 22 -19.13 20.06 12.16
C LEU A 22 -19.28 19.13 10.94
N ASP A 23 -19.96 19.57 9.88
CA ASP A 23 -20.06 18.81 8.62
C ASP A 23 -18.68 18.54 8.00
N LEU A 24 -17.82 19.56 7.95
CA LEU A 24 -16.46 19.45 7.40
C LEU A 24 -15.63 18.42 8.18
N LEU A 25 -15.72 18.45 9.51
CA LEU A 25 -15.06 17.49 10.40
C LEU A 25 -15.61 16.08 10.24
N THR A 26 -16.93 15.94 10.07
CA THR A 26 -17.59 14.64 9.87
C THR A 26 -17.13 14.02 8.54
N LYS A 27 -17.11 14.82 7.46
CA LYS A 27 -16.60 14.42 6.14
C LYS A 27 -15.10 14.10 6.16
N ALA A 28 -14.31 14.86 6.91
CA ALA A 28 -12.88 14.61 7.09
C ALA A 28 -12.60 13.31 7.88
N LYS A 29 -13.34 13.07 8.98
CA LYS A 29 -13.23 11.83 9.77
C LYS A 29 -13.63 10.61 8.96
N ILE A 30 -14.70 10.68 8.15
CA ILE A 30 -15.11 9.61 7.24
C ILE A 30 -14.00 9.33 6.22
N ARG A 31 -13.46 10.36 5.55
CA ARG A 31 -12.37 10.19 4.58
C ARG A 31 -11.11 9.61 5.19
N HIS A 32 -10.74 10.05 6.40
CA HIS A 32 -9.60 9.50 7.13
C HIS A 32 -9.82 8.04 7.47
N LYS A 33 -10.99 7.69 8.03
CA LYS A 33 -11.31 6.31 8.40
C LYS A 33 -11.35 5.39 7.18
N LEU A 34 -11.99 5.82 6.09
CA LEU A 34 -12.01 5.09 4.82
C LEU A 34 -10.60 4.90 4.24
N GLY A 35 -9.76 5.94 4.28
CA GLY A 35 -8.37 5.85 3.83
C GLY A 35 -7.51 4.91 4.68
N VAL A 36 -7.73 4.89 6.00
CA VAL A 36 -7.06 3.95 6.92
C VAL A 36 -7.55 2.52 6.68
N ASP A 37 -8.85 2.33 6.48
CA ASP A 37 -9.46 1.02 6.21
C ASP A 37 -8.96 0.46 4.87
N ILE A 38 -8.88 1.27 3.82
CA ILE A 38 -8.29 0.88 2.52
C ILE A 38 -6.83 0.47 2.69
N LYS A 39 -6.03 1.23 3.46
CA LYS A 39 -4.62 0.89 3.73
C LYS A 39 -4.50 -0.44 4.48
N HIS A 40 -5.33 -0.67 5.50
CA HIS A 40 -5.32 -1.91 6.26
C HIS A 40 -5.84 -3.10 5.45
N LEU A 41 -6.86 -2.89 4.61
CA LEU A 41 -7.40 -3.92 3.73
C LEU A 41 -6.37 -4.36 2.70
N LYS A 42 -5.68 -3.41 2.06
CA LYS A 42 -4.56 -3.70 1.15
C LYS A 42 -3.45 -4.49 1.85
N LYS A 43 -3.11 -4.10 3.09
CA LYS A 43 -2.10 -4.80 3.91
C LYS A 43 -2.54 -6.21 4.29
N LYS A 44 -3.82 -6.43 4.61
CA LYS A 44 -4.39 -7.74 4.95
C LYS A 44 -4.40 -8.69 3.75
N TYR A 45 -4.84 -8.22 2.58
CA TYR A 45 -4.80 -9.00 1.34
C TYR A 45 -3.38 -9.36 0.90
N GLN A 46 -2.42 -8.46 1.11
CA GLN A 46 -1.00 -8.79 0.91
C GLN A 46 -0.56 -9.88 1.90
N GLY A 47 -0.88 -9.73 3.19
CA GLY A 47 -0.55 -10.70 4.25
C GLY A 47 -1.00 -12.14 3.97
N THR A 48 -2.23 -12.32 3.49
CA THR A 48 -2.82 -13.65 3.24
C THR A 48 -2.27 -14.35 1.99
N MET A 49 -1.76 -13.60 1.01
CA MET A 49 -1.14 -14.16 -0.20
C MET A 49 0.30 -14.68 0.06
N TYR A 50 0.91 -14.30 1.19
CA TYR A 50 2.25 -14.78 1.60
C TYR A 50 2.20 -16.09 2.37
N GLU A 51 1.03 -16.54 2.81
CA GLU A 51 0.88 -17.77 3.60
C GLU A 51 1.02 -19.03 2.73
N GLU A 52 0.68 -18.95 1.44
CA GLU A 52 0.81 -20.06 0.49
C GLU A 52 2.23 -20.23 -0.10
N ALA A 53 3.10 -19.22 0.01
CA ALA A 53 4.53 -19.34 -0.31
C ALA A 53 5.28 -19.93 0.91
N GLY A 54 4.95 -21.19 1.20
CA GLY A 54 5.26 -21.90 2.44
C GLY A 54 6.65 -21.62 3.03
N LYS A 55 6.66 -21.06 4.24
CA LYS A 55 7.66 -21.23 5.31
C LYS A 55 9.11 -21.50 4.84
N LEU A 56 9.65 -20.65 3.98
CA LEU A 56 11.08 -20.66 3.66
C LEU A 56 11.83 -19.98 4.80
N ILE A 57 12.32 -20.79 5.74
CA ILE A 57 13.08 -20.31 6.90
C ILE A 57 14.46 -19.83 6.41
N GLY A 58 14.88 -18.63 6.83
CA GLY A 58 16.22 -18.09 6.56
C GLY A 58 16.36 -17.26 5.27
N THR A 59 15.31 -17.12 4.46
CA THR A 59 15.34 -16.23 3.27
C THR A 59 14.74 -14.84 3.53
N GLU A 60 14.12 -14.65 4.69
CA GLU A 60 13.38 -13.41 5.02
C GLU A 60 14.30 -12.18 5.01
N GLU A 61 15.41 -12.23 5.75
CA GLU A 61 16.39 -11.13 5.84
C GLU A 61 16.93 -10.74 4.46
N ARG A 62 17.43 -11.72 3.71
CA ARG A 62 17.96 -11.48 2.35
C ARG A 62 16.91 -10.95 1.39
N SER A 63 15.67 -11.42 1.50
CA SER A 63 14.59 -10.91 0.66
C SER A 63 14.25 -9.46 0.98
N ASN A 64 14.26 -9.08 2.27
CA ASN A 64 13.98 -7.72 2.70
C ASN A 64 15.12 -6.76 2.32
N GLU A 65 16.36 -7.21 2.36
CA GLU A 65 17.51 -6.45 1.83
C GLU A 65 17.36 -6.16 0.33
N LEU A 66 17.01 -7.17 -0.48
CA LEU A 66 16.78 -7.01 -1.91
C LEU A 66 15.62 -6.05 -2.20
N ILE A 67 14.53 -6.15 -1.44
CA ILE A 67 13.39 -5.23 -1.53
C ILE A 67 13.83 -3.81 -1.20
N GLY A 68 14.60 -3.62 -0.13
CA GLY A 68 15.16 -2.32 0.26
C GLY A 68 15.89 -1.66 -0.91
N ARG A 69 16.86 -2.37 -1.50
CA ARG A 69 17.64 -1.87 -2.66
C ARG A 69 16.76 -1.54 -3.87
N LEU A 70 15.72 -2.34 -4.15
CA LEU A 70 14.79 -2.10 -5.25
C LEU A 70 13.85 -0.90 -4.97
N MET A 71 13.52 -0.64 -3.71
CA MET A 71 12.58 0.41 -3.32
C MET A 71 13.26 1.72 -2.85
N GLU A 72 14.58 1.72 -2.63
CA GLU A 72 15.32 2.86 -2.04
C GLU A 72 15.28 4.12 -2.93
N GLY A 73 14.84 5.28 -2.41
CA GLY A 73 14.88 6.55 -3.14
C GLY A 73 13.51 7.18 -3.43
N ASP A 74 12.74 7.49 -2.39
CA ASP A 74 11.43 8.17 -2.46
C ASP A 74 11.49 9.68 -2.81
N GLY A 75 12.64 10.17 -3.29
CA GLY A 75 12.86 11.57 -3.69
C GLY A 75 12.42 11.89 -5.13
N PRO A 76 12.43 13.17 -5.55
CA PRO A 76 11.94 13.64 -6.85
C PRO A 76 12.69 13.10 -8.09
N SER A 77 13.74 12.29 -7.93
CA SER A 77 14.51 11.62 -9.00
C SER A 77 13.91 10.27 -9.49
N LYS A 78 12.63 10.04 -9.20
CA LYS A 78 11.77 8.83 -9.28
C LYS A 78 11.75 7.95 -10.54
N LYS A 79 12.61 8.13 -11.56
CA LYS A 79 12.45 7.45 -12.87
C LYS A 79 13.71 6.73 -13.39
N GLN A 80 14.61 6.28 -12.54
CA GLN A 80 15.72 5.44 -12.98
C GLN A 80 15.37 3.96 -12.85
N LEU A 81 15.65 3.20 -13.91
CA LEU A 81 15.56 1.74 -13.91
C LEU A 81 16.51 1.16 -12.86
N LYS A 82 16.00 0.33 -11.95
CA LYS A 82 16.79 -0.36 -10.93
C LYS A 82 16.91 -1.83 -11.26
N THR A 83 18.12 -2.36 -11.12
CA THR A 83 18.43 -3.78 -11.38
C THR A 83 19.25 -4.34 -10.24
N VAL A 84 18.94 -5.57 -9.83
CA VAL A 84 19.71 -6.31 -8.82
C VAL A 84 20.00 -7.72 -9.33
N SER A 85 21.26 -8.16 -9.19
CA SER A 85 21.71 -9.49 -9.62
C SER A 85 21.94 -10.41 -8.42
N ILE A 86 21.44 -11.65 -8.50
CA ILE A 86 21.66 -12.70 -7.49
C ILE A 86 22.64 -13.71 -8.06
N VAL A 87 23.87 -13.77 -7.52
CA VAL A 87 24.98 -14.60 -8.02
C VAL A 87 25.44 -15.59 -6.95
N GLY A 88 25.89 -16.77 -7.37
CA GLY A 88 26.38 -17.82 -6.49
C GLY A 88 26.33 -19.20 -7.14
N PHE A 89 26.85 -20.21 -6.45
CA PHE A 89 26.92 -21.58 -6.93
C PHE A 89 25.54 -22.22 -7.21
N GLY A 90 25.55 -23.30 -7.99
CA GLY A 90 24.35 -24.12 -8.23
C GLY A 90 23.75 -24.67 -6.93
N GLY A 91 22.43 -24.84 -6.88
CA GLY A 91 21.74 -25.40 -5.70
C GLY A 91 21.55 -24.44 -4.51
N LEU A 92 22.13 -23.24 -4.52
CA LEU A 92 22.05 -22.28 -3.39
C LEU A 92 20.67 -21.61 -3.20
N GLY A 93 19.67 -21.94 -4.03
CA GLY A 93 18.34 -21.34 -3.93
C GLY A 93 18.22 -19.91 -4.45
N LYS A 94 19.09 -19.47 -5.37
CA LYS A 94 19.03 -18.12 -5.98
C LYS A 94 17.69 -17.82 -6.65
N THR A 95 17.20 -18.75 -7.46
CA THR A 95 15.89 -18.66 -8.12
C THR A 95 14.76 -18.64 -7.09
N THR A 96 14.90 -19.40 -6.00
CA THR A 96 13.96 -19.39 -4.88
C THR A 96 13.91 -18.02 -4.22
N LEU A 97 15.06 -17.41 -3.92
CA LEU A 97 15.13 -16.06 -3.35
C LEU A 97 14.51 -15.01 -4.30
N ALA A 98 14.80 -15.10 -5.61
CA ALA A 98 14.19 -14.23 -6.61
C ALA A 98 12.67 -14.37 -6.64
N LYS A 99 12.15 -15.60 -6.53
CA LYS A 99 10.71 -15.88 -6.50
C LYS A 99 10.03 -15.29 -5.27
N VAL A 100 10.64 -15.44 -4.09
CA VAL A 100 10.14 -14.85 -2.84
C VAL A 100 10.04 -13.32 -2.95
N VAL A 101 11.09 -12.67 -3.45
CA VAL A 101 11.09 -11.21 -3.65
C VAL A 101 10.03 -10.80 -4.69
N TYR A 102 9.92 -11.53 -5.80
CA TYR A 102 8.91 -11.29 -6.82
C TYR A 102 7.49 -11.37 -6.24
N ASP A 103 7.17 -12.42 -5.48
CA ASP A 103 5.83 -12.58 -4.89
C ASP A 103 5.50 -11.47 -3.88
N LYS A 104 6.50 -10.95 -3.15
CA LYS A 104 6.38 -9.78 -2.26
C LYS A 104 6.14 -8.46 -3.00
N LEU A 105 6.70 -8.31 -4.20
CA LEU A 105 6.70 -7.05 -4.93
C LEU A 105 5.65 -6.95 -6.04
N LYS A 106 5.17 -8.07 -6.60
CA LYS A 106 4.30 -8.07 -7.80
C LYS A 106 3.07 -7.16 -7.70
N MET A 107 2.49 -7.02 -6.50
CA MET A 107 1.29 -6.19 -6.26
C MET A 107 1.60 -4.68 -6.09
N GLN A 108 2.87 -4.30 -6.15
CA GLN A 108 3.33 -2.91 -6.02
C GLN A 108 3.62 -2.25 -7.37
N PHE A 109 3.63 -3.04 -8.45
CA PHE A 109 3.86 -2.59 -9.81
C PHE A 109 2.60 -2.76 -10.66
N ASP A 110 2.40 -1.90 -11.66
CA ASP A 110 1.26 -1.99 -12.58
C ASP A 110 1.33 -3.26 -13.45
N CYS A 111 2.54 -3.77 -13.69
CA CYS A 111 2.81 -5.01 -14.42
C CYS A 111 3.97 -5.75 -13.77
N ALA A 112 3.90 -7.08 -13.73
CA ALA A 112 4.93 -7.95 -13.17
C ALA A 112 5.03 -9.24 -14.00
N ALA A 113 6.26 -9.71 -14.22
CA ALA A 113 6.52 -10.97 -14.91
C ALA A 113 7.68 -11.72 -14.22
N PHE A 114 7.60 -13.05 -14.25
CA PHE A 114 8.69 -13.94 -13.82
C PHE A 114 9.01 -14.89 -14.98
N VAL A 115 10.17 -14.67 -15.61
CA VAL A 115 10.57 -15.37 -16.84
C VAL A 115 11.74 -16.30 -16.53
N THR A 116 11.69 -17.52 -17.05
CA THR A 116 12.81 -18.47 -17.00
C THR A 116 13.43 -18.57 -18.39
N VAL A 117 14.74 -18.42 -18.48
CA VAL A 117 15.50 -18.56 -19.73
C VAL A 117 16.45 -19.74 -19.56
N SER A 118 16.44 -20.66 -20.51
CA SER A 118 17.40 -21.78 -20.59
C SER A 118 18.50 -21.46 -21.60
N GLN A 119 19.56 -22.25 -21.62
CA GLN A 119 20.64 -22.11 -22.61
C GLN A 119 20.14 -22.34 -24.05
N ASN A 120 19.07 -23.13 -24.21
CA ASN A 120 18.45 -23.44 -25.49
C ASN A 120 17.05 -22.83 -25.55
N PRO A 121 16.93 -21.53 -25.90
CA PRO A 121 15.63 -20.93 -26.12
C PRO A 121 14.99 -21.52 -27.38
N ASN A 122 13.70 -21.87 -27.32
CA ASN A 122 12.91 -22.06 -28.54
C ASN A 122 12.69 -20.67 -29.15
N ILE A 123 13.29 -20.44 -30.32
CA ILE A 123 13.11 -19.26 -31.17
C ILE A 123 12.16 -19.63 -32.30
#